data_AF-I0JY33-F1
#
_entry.id   AF-I0JY33-F1
#
_cell.length_a   1.000
_cell.length_b   1.000
_cell.length_c   1.000
_cell.angle_alpha   90.00
_cell.angle_beta   90.00
_cell.angle_gamma   90.00
#
_symmetry.space_group_name_H-M   'P 1'
#
loop_
_entity.id
_entity.type
_entity.pdbx_description
1 polymer ?
#
loop_
_entity_poly.entity_id
_entity_poly.type
_entity_poly.pdbx_seq_one_letter_code
_entity_poly.pdbx_strand_id
1 'polypeptide(L)'
;MVYLKIFFWLLSASFSYMLKKELPLFFHSLTIGALLGAVCWIIASTYTLLWNKKFRANPIHHLFCGLAAVATTLFVICFFSLKYSKEVGKLIVFNWAAKILKDSRWEDWTLAQSYEAVRVSGREKFLPPPQAQFVPLVDPYSRAIVANIYARNAAYDFSKNHPALSLIIHPDVSVPSRALLQDMNAFFQSSPQVYPVDRALKIVTYYLISILDSQMGRLVVLSRSILALLFVVFQLIPFCLIGWAAYQDIRVRT
;
A
#
# COMPACT_ATOMS: atom_id res chain seq x y z
N MET A 1 -1.26 -15.65 -5.15
CA MET A 1 -2.41 -14.71 -5.13
C MET A 1 -2.20 -13.48 -4.25
N VAL A 2 -1.60 -13.59 -3.05
CA VAL A 2 -1.39 -12.46 -2.12
C VAL A 2 -0.59 -11.30 -2.73
N TYR A 3 0.57 -11.58 -3.33
CA TYR A 3 1.41 -10.55 -3.96
C TYR A 3 0.72 -9.80 -5.10
N LEU A 4 -0.16 -10.46 -5.84
CA LEU A 4 -0.91 -9.84 -6.93
C LEU A 4 -1.94 -8.83 -6.39
N LYS A 5 -2.60 -9.15 -5.27
CA LYS A 5 -3.51 -8.21 -4.58
C LYS A 5 -2.76 -6.98 -4.09
N ILE A 6 -1.59 -7.19 -3.47
CA ILE A 6 -0.73 -6.10 -3.00
C ILE A 6 -0.28 -5.23 -4.18
N PHE A 7 0.18 -5.86 -5.27
CA PHE A 7 0.60 -5.16 -6.49
C PHE A 7 -0.49 -4.26 -7.07
N PHE A 8 -1.70 -4.80 -7.30
CA PHE A 8 -2.80 -4.02 -7.88
C PHE A 8 -3.25 -2.89 -6.96
N TRP A 9 -3.34 -3.15 -5.65
CA TRP A 9 -3.67 -2.12 -4.68
C TRP A 9 -2.62 -1.00 -4.68
N LEU A 10 -1.33 -1.36 -4.65
CA LEU A 10 -0.23 -0.42 -4.62
C LEU A 10 -0.20 0.44 -5.88
N LEU A 11 -0.36 -0.20 -7.05
CA LEU A 11 -0.39 0.48 -8.34
C LEU A 11 -1.56 1.46 -8.43
N SER A 12 -2.78 1.02 -8.08
CA SER A 12 -3.98 1.85 -8.13
C SER A 12 -3.91 3.04 -7.18
N ALA A 13 -3.44 2.81 -5.95
CA ALA A 13 -3.32 3.86 -4.95
C ALA A 13 -2.21 4.87 -5.31
N SER A 14 -1.08 4.39 -5.82
CA SER A 14 0.03 5.26 -6.26
C SER A 14 -0.32 6.05 -7.52
N PHE A 15 -1.03 5.45 -8.48
CA PHE A 15 -1.57 6.14 -9.64
C PHE A 15 -2.56 7.24 -9.25
N SER A 16 -3.52 6.91 -8.37
CA SER A 16 -4.50 7.87 -7.87
C SER A 16 -3.83 9.04 -7.12
N TYR A 17 -2.77 8.75 -6.37
CA TYR A 17 -1.98 9.78 -5.71
C TYR A 17 -1.28 10.70 -6.71
N MET A 18 -0.58 10.13 -7.69
CA MET A 18 0.10 10.91 -8.73
C MET A 18 -0.89 11.81 -9.49
N LEU A 19 -2.04 11.27 -9.88
CA LEU A 19 -3.06 12.02 -10.60
C LEU A 19 -3.66 13.19 -9.78
N LYS A 20 -3.86 13.00 -8.47
CA LYS A 20 -4.52 14.00 -7.61
C LYS A 20 -3.56 15.01 -6.97
N LYS A 21 -2.30 14.64 -6.76
CA LYS A 21 -1.34 15.43 -5.98
C LYS A 21 -0.13 15.87 -6.77
N GLU A 22 0.21 15.17 -7.84
CA GLU A 22 1.46 15.35 -8.59
C GLU A 22 1.19 15.42 -10.10
N LEU A 23 0.24 16.29 -10.47
CA LEU A 23 -0.21 16.51 -11.84
C LEU A 23 0.94 16.81 -12.82
N PRO A 24 1.99 17.61 -12.45
CA PRO A 24 3.11 17.84 -13.34
C PRO A 24 3.87 16.56 -13.69
N LEU A 25 4.09 15.67 -12.72
CA LEU A 25 4.76 14.39 -12.97
C LEU A 25 3.87 13.44 -13.78
N PHE A 26 2.55 13.48 -13.57
CA PHE A 26 1.60 12.75 -14.42
C PHE A 26 1.76 13.16 -15.88
N PHE A 27 1.69 14.46 -16.19
CA PHE A 27 1.87 14.94 -17.57
C PHE A 27 3.26 14.64 -18.13
N HIS A 28 4.30 14.77 -17.32
CA HIS A 28 5.65 14.39 -17.73
C HIS A 28 5.76 12.90 -18.10
N SER A 29 5.18 12.02 -17.27
CA SER A 29 5.13 10.57 -17.54
C SER A 29 4.29 10.24 -18.77
N LEU A 30 3.21 11.00 -19.03
CA LEU A 30 2.39 10.87 -20.23
C LEU A 30 3.16 11.28 -21.49
N THR A 31 3.90 12.38 -21.45
CA THR A 31 4.75 12.82 -22.57
C THR A 31 5.83 11.79 -22.87
N ILE A 32 6.56 11.31 -21.85
CA ILE A 32 7.56 10.25 -22.02
C ILE A 32 6.91 8.97 -22.56
N GLY A 33 5.77 8.58 -21.99
CA GLY A 33 5.01 7.41 -22.42
C GLY A 33 4.58 7.49 -23.88
N ALA A 34 4.09 8.65 -24.33
CA ALA A 34 3.67 8.88 -25.71
C ALA A 34 4.86 8.84 -26.68
N LEU A 35 6.00 9.44 -26.31
CA LEU A 35 7.22 9.37 -27.11
C LEU A 35 7.73 7.93 -27.26
N LEU A 36 7.80 7.19 -26.14
CA LEU A 36 8.18 5.78 -26.16
C LEU A 36 7.16 4.91 -26.90
N GLY A 37 5.87 5.24 -26.80
CA GLY A 37 4.80 4.59 -27.57
C GLY A 37 4.96 4.81 -29.07
N ALA A 38 5.28 6.03 -29.51
CA ALA A 38 5.56 6.33 -30.91
C ALA A 38 6.78 5.56 -31.42
N VAL A 39 7.87 5.51 -30.64
CA VAL A 39 9.04 4.69 -30.95
C VAL A 39 8.68 3.20 -31.03
N CYS A 40 7.88 2.70 -30.09
CA CYS A 40 7.39 1.32 -30.10
C CYS A 40 6.58 1.01 -31.36
N TRP A 41 5.69 1.92 -31.79
CA TRP A 41 4.96 1.77 -33.05
C TRP A 41 5.92 1.65 -34.24
N ILE A 42 6.91 2.54 -34.34
CA ILE A 42 7.89 2.56 -35.45
C ILE A 42 8.66 1.23 -35.48
N ILE A 43 9.11 0.75 -34.32
CA ILE A 43 9.79 -0.54 -34.21
C ILE A 43 8.83 -1.67 -34.65
N ALA A 44 7.61 -1.70 -34.13
CA ALA A 44 6.63 -2.74 -34.43
C ALA A 44 6.19 -2.74 -35.92
N SER A 45 6.19 -1.60 -36.59
CA SER A 45 5.85 -1.51 -38.02
C SER A 45 7.01 -1.86 -38.95
N THR A 46 8.26 -1.77 -38.47
CA THR A 46 9.46 -1.94 -39.32
C THR A 46 10.27 -3.19 -39.02
N TYR A 47 10.15 -3.81 -37.84
CA TYR A 47 11.02 -4.93 -37.45
C TYR A 47 10.92 -6.15 -38.38
N THR A 48 9.77 -6.39 -39.01
CA THR A 48 9.59 -7.49 -39.97
C THR A 48 10.46 -7.33 -41.21
N LEU A 49 10.84 -6.10 -41.58
CA LEU A 49 11.72 -5.82 -42.71
C LEU A 49 13.16 -6.32 -42.47
N LEU A 50 13.52 -6.64 -41.23
CA LEU A 50 14.82 -7.24 -40.89
C LEU A 50 14.99 -8.63 -41.51
N TRP A 51 13.90 -9.37 -41.73
CA TRP A 51 13.93 -10.73 -42.31
C TRP A 51 12.98 -10.96 -43.49
N ASN A 52 11.97 -10.10 -43.71
CA ASN A 52 11.12 -10.11 -44.90
C ASN A 52 11.03 -8.70 -45.51
N LYS A 53 12.00 -8.33 -46.35
CA LYS A 53 12.09 -7.00 -47.01
C LYS A 53 10.90 -6.67 -47.91
N LYS A 54 10.11 -7.67 -48.34
CA LYS A 54 8.96 -7.49 -49.24
C LYS A 54 7.63 -7.46 -48.49
N PHE A 55 7.63 -7.69 -47.18
CA PHE A 55 6.42 -7.66 -46.36
C PHE A 55 5.75 -6.29 -46.42
N ARG A 56 4.44 -6.28 -46.65
CA ARG A 56 3.63 -5.07 -46.63
C ARG A 56 2.63 -5.15 -45.48
N ALA A 57 2.75 -4.24 -44.53
CA ALA A 57 1.85 -4.18 -43.39
C ALA A 57 0.45 -3.69 -43.81
N ASN A 58 -0.55 -4.56 -43.70
CA ASN A 58 -1.96 -4.19 -43.82
C ASN A 58 -2.48 -3.40 -42.59
N PRO A 59 -3.65 -2.73 -42.68
CA PRO A 59 -4.23 -1.93 -41.58
C PRO A 59 -4.39 -2.69 -40.25
N ILE A 60 -4.66 -4.00 -40.30
CA ILE A 60 -4.76 -4.85 -39.10
C ILE A 60 -3.42 -4.91 -38.34
N HIS A 61 -2.28 -4.93 -39.02
CA HIS A 61 -0.97 -4.89 -38.37
C HIS A 61 -0.73 -3.53 -37.70
N HIS A 62 -1.14 -2.43 -38.35
CA HIS A 62 -1.08 -1.10 -37.74
C HIS A 62 -1.98 -0.99 -36.50
N LEU A 63 -3.14 -1.65 -36.48
CA LEU A 63 -3.94 -1.76 -35.27
C LEU A 63 -3.15 -2.42 -34.12
N PHE A 64 -2.44 -3.53 -34.38
CA PHE A 64 -1.59 -4.18 -33.38
C PHE A 64 -0.41 -3.30 -32.93
N CYS A 65 0.23 -2.57 -33.86
CA CYS A 65 1.24 -1.56 -33.50
C CYS A 65 0.65 -0.45 -32.60
N GLY A 66 -0.61 -0.07 -32.83
CA GLY A 66 -1.34 0.89 -32.01
C GLY A 66 -1.60 0.39 -30.61
N LEU A 67 -2.07 -0.85 -30.48
CA LEU A 67 -2.25 -1.49 -29.18
C LEU A 67 -0.93 -1.57 -28.41
N ALA A 68 0.17 -1.91 -29.09
CA ALA A 68 1.52 -1.93 -28.52
C ALA A 68 1.96 -0.55 -28.00
N ALA A 69 1.72 0.51 -28.79
CA ALA A 69 2.07 1.88 -28.44
C ALA A 69 1.24 2.43 -27.27
N VAL A 70 -0.08 2.21 -27.28
CA VAL A 70 -0.98 2.60 -26.19
C VAL A 70 -0.59 1.87 -24.91
N ALA A 71 -0.35 0.55 -24.98
CA ALA A 71 0.11 -0.21 -23.83
C ALA A 71 1.44 0.35 -23.29
N THR A 72 2.42 0.62 -24.16
CA THR A 72 3.70 1.24 -23.75
C THR A 72 3.47 2.53 -22.96
N THR A 73 2.59 3.40 -23.44
CA THR A 73 2.26 4.65 -22.76
C THR A 73 1.68 4.38 -21.37
N LEU A 74 0.70 3.48 -21.25
CA LEU A 74 0.07 3.13 -19.97
C LEU A 74 1.06 2.50 -18.99
N PHE A 75 1.92 1.59 -19.45
CA PHE A 75 2.93 0.93 -18.62
C PHE A 75 3.97 1.93 -18.10
N VAL A 76 4.38 2.92 -18.91
CA VAL A 76 5.28 3.99 -18.46
C VAL A 76 4.64 4.82 -17.34
N ILE A 77 3.40 5.25 -17.50
CA ILE A 77 2.69 6.02 -16.47
C ILE A 77 2.56 5.21 -15.18
N CYS A 78 2.18 3.94 -15.29
CA CYS A 78 2.12 2.99 -14.18
C CYS A 78 3.48 2.80 -13.48
N PHE A 79 4.57 2.78 -14.25
CA PHE A 79 5.92 2.62 -13.70
C PHE A 79 6.36 3.86 -12.89
N PHE A 80 6.06 5.05 -13.41
CA PHE A 80 6.31 6.31 -12.71
C PHE A 80 5.48 6.43 -11.44
N SER A 81 4.20 6.01 -11.47
CA SER A 81 3.31 6.14 -10.32
C SER A 81 3.80 5.34 -9.10
N LEU A 82 4.41 4.17 -9.30
CA LEU A 82 5.00 3.35 -8.22
C LEU A 82 6.08 4.07 -7.40
N LYS A 83 6.57 5.23 -7.83
CA LYS A 83 7.44 6.09 -7.00
C LYS A 83 6.73 6.52 -5.70
N TYR A 84 5.42 6.70 -5.71
CA TYR A 84 4.64 7.24 -4.58
C TYR A 84 4.11 6.20 -3.60
N SER A 85 4.50 4.94 -3.76
CA SER A 85 4.01 3.83 -2.94
C SER A 85 4.25 4.03 -1.44
N LYS A 86 5.39 4.65 -1.06
CA LYS A 86 5.73 4.93 0.33
C LYS A 86 4.86 6.02 0.93
N GLU A 87 4.72 7.14 0.21
CA GLU A 87 3.94 8.30 0.59
C GLU A 87 2.46 7.93 0.76
N VAL A 88 1.93 7.13 -0.16
CA VAL A 88 0.56 6.60 -0.08
C VAL A 88 0.36 5.70 1.13
N GLY A 89 1.29 4.79 1.40
CA GLY A 89 1.24 3.94 2.59
C GLY A 89 1.17 4.76 3.87
N LYS A 90 2.04 5.76 4.02
CA LYS A 90 2.05 6.67 5.18
C LYS A 90 0.75 7.44 5.31
N LEU A 91 0.28 8.03 4.21
CA LEU A 91 -0.96 8.81 4.20
C LEU A 91 -2.15 7.99 4.68
N ILE A 92 -2.23 6.72 4.27
CA ILE A 92 -3.32 5.84 4.68
C ILE A 92 -3.25 5.53 6.17
N VAL A 93 -2.07 5.24 6.71
CA VAL A 93 -1.91 5.02 8.17
C VAL A 93 -2.26 6.28 8.96
N PHE A 94 -1.82 7.47 8.53
CA PHE A 94 -2.18 8.71 9.20
C PHE A 94 -3.68 9.01 9.14
N ASN A 95 -4.31 8.81 7.98
CA ASN A 95 -5.75 8.99 7.84
C ASN A 95 -6.55 7.99 8.69
N TRP A 96 -6.06 6.75 8.78
CA TRP A 96 -6.62 5.76 9.69
C TRP A 96 -6.53 6.22 11.15
N ALA A 97 -5.35 6.65 11.59
CA ALA A 97 -5.13 7.14 12.95
C ALA A 97 -6.03 8.34 13.29
N ALA A 98 -6.21 9.27 12.34
CA ALA A 98 -7.11 10.40 12.53
C ALA A 98 -8.59 10.00 12.56
N LYS A 99 -8.96 8.92 11.86
CA LYS A 99 -10.33 8.39 11.83
C LYS A 99 -10.67 7.63 13.11
N ILE A 100 -9.78 6.74 13.56
CA ILE A 100 -9.99 5.93 14.77
C ILE A 100 -10.05 6.80 16.03
N LEU A 101 -9.33 7.93 16.07
CA LEU A 101 -9.43 8.92 17.15
C LEU A 101 -10.81 9.58 17.27
N LYS A 102 -11.62 9.53 16.23
CA LYS A 102 -12.98 10.08 16.21
C LYS A 102 -14.06 8.99 16.29
N ASP A 103 -13.65 7.73 16.43
CA ASP A 103 -14.55 6.59 16.48
C ASP A 103 -14.88 6.26 17.95
N SER A 104 -15.97 6.85 18.45
CA SER A 104 -16.42 6.62 19.82
C SER A 104 -16.72 5.15 20.09
N ARG A 105 -17.14 4.36 19.08
CA ARG A 105 -17.42 2.93 19.28
C ARG A 105 -16.15 2.15 19.54
N TRP A 106 -15.07 2.46 18.82
CA TRP A 106 -13.77 1.83 19.06
C TRP A 106 -13.21 2.21 20.43
N GLU A 107 -13.36 3.49 20.82
CA GLU A 107 -12.94 4.00 22.12
C GLU A 107 -13.71 3.32 23.27
N ASP A 108 -15.05 3.33 23.23
CA ASP A 108 -15.91 2.73 24.24
C ASP A 108 -15.63 1.23 24.40
N TRP A 109 -15.47 0.51 23.28
CA TRP A 109 -15.15 -0.92 23.30
C TRP A 109 -13.77 -1.21 23.89
N THR A 110 -12.76 -0.40 23.54
CA THR A 110 -11.40 -0.55 24.05
C THR A 110 -11.31 -0.19 25.53
N LEU A 111 -12.03 0.85 25.96
CA LEU A 111 -12.14 1.26 27.34
C LEU A 111 -12.84 0.19 28.17
N ALA A 112 -13.98 -0.34 27.72
CA ALA A 112 -14.71 -1.39 28.40
C ALA A 112 -13.87 -2.66 28.59
N GLN A 113 -13.14 -3.09 27.55
CA GLN A 113 -12.22 -4.22 27.67
C GLN A 113 -11.08 -3.97 28.67
N SER A 114 -10.51 -2.76 28.64
CA SER A 114 -9.44 -2.38 29.55
C SER A 114 -9.91 -2.33 30.99
N TYR A 115 -11.10 -1.77 31.21
CA TYR A 115 -11.76 -1.69 32.51
C TYR A 115 -11.97 -3.08 33.10
N GLU A 116 -12.62 -3.98 32.36
CA GLU A 116 -12.90 -5.33 32.83
C GLU A 116 -11.62 -6.14 33.08
N ALA A 117 -10.63 -6.03 32.19
CA ALA A 117 -9.37 -6.75 32.36
C ALA A 117 -8.59 -6.30 33.61
N VAL A 118 -8.56 -5.00 33.89
CA VAL A 118 -7.93 -4.47 35.12
C VAL A 118 -8.78 -4.79 36.35
N ARG A 119 -10.12 -4.75 36.25
CA ARG A 119 -11.03 -5.12 37.35
C ARG A 119 -10.84 -6.56 37.80
N VAL A 120 -10.78 -7.49 36.84
CA VAL A 120 -10.57 -8.92 37.11
C VAL A 120 -9.17 -9.19 37.68
N SER A 121 -8.18 -8.35 37.39
CA SER A 121 -6.83 -8.50 37.97
C SER A 121 -6.80 -8.31 39.49
N GLY A 122 -7.79 -7.60 40.07
CA GLY A 122 -7.88 -7.34 41.51
C GLY A 122 -6.77 -6.46 42.08
N ARG A 123 -5.92 -5.84 41.24
CA ARG A 123 -4.76 -5.06 41.69
C ARG A 123 -5.04 -3.58 41.88
N GLU A 124 -6.13 -3.08 41.32
CA GLU A 124 -6.52 -1.67 41.38
C GLU A 124 -7.80 -1.47 42.17
N LYS A 125 -7.94 -0.29 42.76
CA LYS A 125 -9.18 0.14 43.41
C LYS A 125 -10.02 0.93 42.42
N PHE A 126 -11.20 0.39 42.10
CA PHE A 126 -12.18 1.06 41.26
C PHE A 126 -13.07 1.95 42.11
N LEU A 127 -13.39 3.14 41.60
CA LEU A 127 -14.41 4.00 42.21
C LEU A 127 -15.79 3.35 42.05
N PRO A 128 -16.71 3.53 43.01
CA PRO A 128 -18.08 3.06 42.86
C PRO A 128 -18.79 3.79 41.69
N PRO A 129 -19.69 3.13 40.96
CA PRO A 129 -20.56 3.80 39.99
C PRO A 129 -21.33 4.96 40.65
N PRO A 130 -21.56 6.10 39.98
CA PRO A 130 -21.35 6.38 38.54
C PRO A 130 -19.98 7.03 38.19
N GLN A 131 -19.05 7.10 39.14
CA GLN A 131 -17.77 7.83 38.98
C GLN A 131 -16.69 7.01 38.25
N ALA A 132 -16.95 5.74 37.97
CA ALA A 132 -16.07 4.81 37.26
C ALA A 132 -16.00 5.10 35.75
N GLN A 133 -15.49 6.28 35.38
CA GLN A 133 -15.38 6.72 33.97
C GLN A 133 -14.01 6.44 33.34
N PHE A 134 -13.03 5.95 34.12
CA PHE A 134 -11.67 5.70 33.67
C PHE A 134 -11.09 4.44 34.31
N VAL A 135 -10.08 3.86 33.65
CA VAL A 135 -9.34 2.71 34.18
C VAL A 135 -8.24 3.21 35.11
N PRO A 136 -8.20 2.76 36.38
CA PRO A 136 -7.09 3.08 37.28
C PRO A 136 -5.79 2.44 36.76
N LEU A 137 -4.72 3.23 36.76
CA LEU A 137 -3.40 2.87 36.20
C LEU A 137 -2.26 3.15 37.19
N VAL A 138 -2.51 2.96 38.48
CA VAL A 138 -1.51 3.19 39.54
C VAL A 138 -0.47 2.08 39.54
N ASP A 139 -0.90 0.82 39.44
CA ASP A 139 -0.05 -0.36 39.36
C ASP A 139 0.57 -0.50 37.95
N PRO A 140 1.90 -0.65 37.83
CA PRO A 140 2.58 -0.96 36.57
C PRO A 140 2.01 -2.19 35.83
N TYR A 141 1.46 -3.16 36.55
CA TYR A 141 0.80 -4.33 35.97
C TYR A 141 -0.48 -3.95 35.21
N SER A 142 -1.30 -3.07 35.78
CA SER A 142 -2.51 -2.55 35.10
C SER A 142 -2.14 -1.81 33.83
N ARG A 143 -1.06 -1.01 33.87
CA ARG A 143 -0.53 -0.34 32.67
C ARG A 143 -0.12 -1.33 31.59
N ALA A 144 0.50 -2.45 31.95
CA ALA A 144 0.86 -3.49 30.98
C ALA A 144 -0.37 -4.13 30.32
N ILE A 145 -1.43 -4.40 31.10
CA ILE A 145 -2.70 -4.91 30.57
C ILE A 145 -3.30 -3.92 29.57
N VAL A 146 -3.45 -2.65 29.98
CA VAL A 146 -4.07 -1.62 29.15
C VAL A 146 -3.23 -1.33 27.90
N ALA A 147 -1.91 -1.23 28.03
CA ALA A 147 -1.01 -1.06 26.88
C ALA A 147 -1.19 -2.19 25.84
N ASN A 148 -1.30 -3.43 26.31
CA ASN A 148 -1.54 -4.56 25.42
C ASN A 148 -2.91 -4.51 24.74
N ILE A 149 -3.97 -4.16 25.47
CA ILE A 149 -5.33 -4.06 24.90
C ILE A 149 -5.41 -2.96 23.86
N TYR A 150 -4.89 -1.77 24.15
CA TYR A 150 -4.88 -0.65 23.19
C TYR A 150 -4.07 -0.99 21.94
N ALA A 151 -2.86 -1.54 22.09
CA ALA A 151 -2.04 -1.94 20.96
C ALA A 151 -2.72 -3.01 20.10
N ARG A 152 -3.32 -4.03 20.74
CA ARG A 152 -4.05 -5.12 20.07
C ARG A 152 -5.27 -4.60 19.31
N ASN A 153 -6.10 -3.81 19.97
CA ASN A 153 -7.35 -3.31 19.42
C ASN A 153 -7.10 -2.34 18.26
N ALA A 154 -6.05 -1.51 18.36
CA ALA A 154 -5.62 -0.65 17.25
C ALA A 154 -5.07 -1.48 16.07
N ALA A 155 -4.21 -2.47 16.33
CA ALA A 155 -3.68 -3.34 15.27
C ALA A 155 -4.77 -4.18 14.58
N TYR A 156 -5.77 -4.64 15.34
CA TYR A 156 -6.93 -5.35 14.84
C TYR A 156 -7.80 -4.45 13.94
N ASP A 157 -8.14 -3.25 14.41
CA ASP A 157 -8.92 -2.30 13.61
C ASP A 157 -8.20 -1.94 12.31
N PHE A 158 -6.90 -1.65 12.38
CA PHE A 158 -6.07 -1.40 11.20
C PHE A 158 -6.12 -2.56 10.22
N SER A 159 -5.95 -3.79 10.71
CA SER A 159 -5.91 -4.99 9.86
C SER A 159 -7.25 -5.27 9.19
N LYS A 160 -8.35 -5.01 9.90
CA LYS A 160 -9.72 -5.15 9.40
C LYS A 160 -10.05 -4.12 8.32
N ASN A 161 -9.69 -2.85 8.55
CA ASN A 161 -10.04 -1.73 7.67
C ASN A 161 -9.06 -1.57 6.49
N HIS A 162 -7.85 -2.10 6.61
CA HIS A 162 -6.80 -2.00 5.59
C HIS A 162 -6.14 -3.36 5.27
N PRO A 163 -6.91 -4.34 4.75
CA PRO A 163 -6.43 -5.70 4.55
C PRO A 163 -5.21 -5.79 3.62
N ALA A 164 -5.13 -4.95 2.58
CA ALA A 164 -3.98 -4.93 1.67
C ALA A 164 -2.69 -4.44 2.35
N LEU A 165 -2.78 -3.41 3.20
CA LEU A 165 -1.65 -2.91 3.99
C LEU A 165 -1.29 -3.85 5.14
N SER A 166 -2.28 -4.53 5.73
CA SER A 166 -2.03 -5.53 6.77
C SER A 166 -1.18 -6.69 6.25
N LEU A 167 -1.38 -7.08 4.98
CA LEU A 167 -0.52 -8.06 4.29
C LEU A 167 0.91 -7.55 4.00
N ILE A 168 1.16 -6.25 4.12
CA ILE A 168 2.51 -5.67 4.01
C ILE A 168 3.15 -5.57 5.39
N ILE A 169 2.40 -5.01 6.35
CA ILE A 169 2.91 -4.65 7.67
C ILE A 169 2.99 -5.86 8.60
N HIS A 170 2.00 -6.75 8.58
CA HIS A 170 1.83 -7.85 9.54
C HIS A 170 2.12 -7.39 10.99
N PRO A 171 1.23 -6.59 11.60
CA PRO A 171 1.53 -5.93 12.87
C PRO A 171 1.77 -6.96 13.99
N ASP A 172 3.00 -7.05 14.49
CA ASP A 172 3.28 -7.71 15.76
C ASP A 172 2.87 -6.78 16.89
N VAL A 173 1.88 -7.18 17.68
CA VAL A 173 1.32 -6.39 18.80
C VAL A 173 2.31 -6.26 19.96
N SER A 174 3.27 -7.18 20.09
CA SER A 174 4.22 -7.20 21.21
C SER A 174 5.14 -5.98 21.23
N VAL A 175 5.47 -5.43 20.06
CA VAL A 175 6.35 -4.26 19.92
C VAL A 175 5.64 -2.96 20.34
N PRO A 176 4.48 -2.58 19.77
CA PRO A 176 3.77 -1.37 20.17
C PRO A 176 3.23 -1.48 21.60
N SER A 177 2.88 -2.68 22.09
CA SER A 177 2.50 -2.90 23.49
C SER A 177 3.64 -2.54 24.46
N ARG A 178 4.87 -3.01 24.19
CA ARG A 178 6.05 -2.65 25.01
C ARG A 178 6.37 -1.16 24.94
N ALA A 179 6.32 -0.56 23.75
CA ALA A 179 6.56 0.87 23.59
C ALA A 179 5.50 1.71 24.33
N LEU A 180 4.24 1.30 24.29
CA LEU A 180 3.15 1.95 25.00
C LEU A 180 3.30 1.81 26.52
N LEU A 181 3.68 0.63 27.03
CA LEU A 181 3.96 0.44 28.45
C LEU A 181 5.10 1.36 28.93
N GLN A 182 6.18 1.47 28.17
CA GLN A 182 7.29 2.36 28.49
C GLN A 182 6.83 3.83 28.55
N ASP A 183 6.04 4.25 27.57
CA ASP A 183 5.51 5.63 27.53
C ASP A 183 4.50 5.90 28.67
N MET A 184 3.61 4.96 28.99
CA MET A 184 2.71 5.05 30.14
C MET A 184 3.48 5.17 31.46
N ASN A 185 4.51 4.35 31.65
CA ASN A 185 5.34 4.42 32.86
C ASN A 185 6.04 5.77 32.99
N ALA A 186 6.61 6.29 31.91
CA ALA A 186 7.22 7.61 31.90
C ALA A 186 6.19 8.74 32.16
N PHE A 187 5.00 8.64 31.55
CA PHE A 187 3.92 9.61 31.75
C PHE A 187 3.51 9.70 33.23
N PHE A 188 3.22 8.57 33.86
CA PHE A 188 2.74 8.53 35.25
C PHE A 188 3.82 8.82 36.30
N GLN A 189 5.11 8.85 35.92
CA GLN A 189 6.15 9.40 36.80
C GLN A 189 6.07 10.93 36.92
N SER A 190 5.50 11.60 35.90
CA SER A 190 5.51 13.07 35.78
C SER A 190 4.12 13.70 35.86
N SER A 191 3.05 12.92 35.72
CA SER A 191 1.68 13.40 35.69
C SER A 191 0.72 12.43 36.37
N PRO A 192 -0.15 12.90 37.28
CA PRO A 192 -1.22 12.08 37.87
C PRO A 192 -2.49 12.06 37.01
N GLN A 193 -2.47 12.63 35.80
CA GLN A 193 -3.65 12.74 34.94
C GLN A 193 -4.01 11.42 34.25
N VAL A 194 -5.19 11.38 33.62
CA VAL A 194 -5.60 10.24 32.77
C VAL A 194 -4.68 10.16 31.55
N TYR A 195 -4.23 8.95 31.22
CA TYR A 195 -3.36 8.73 30.07
C TYR A 195 -4.12 8.99 28.75
N PRO A 196 -3.65 9.91 27.88
CA PRO A 196 -4.37 10.28 26.66
C PRO A 196 -4.38 9.19 25.59
N VAL A 197 -5.56 8.91 25.01
CA VAL A 197 -5.75 7.91 23.96
C VAL A 197 -5.03 8.29 22.66
N ASP A 198 -4.96 9.58 22.34
CA ASP A 198 -4.22 10.09 21.18
C ASP A 198 -2.73 9.77 21.24
N ARG A 199 -2.14 9.82 22.45
CA ARG A 199 -0.76 9.42 22.69
C ARG A 199 -0.54 7.93 22.45
N ALA A 200 -1.44 7.07 22.92
CA ALA A 200 -1.39 5.63 22.63
C ALA A 200 -1.43 5.36 21.12
N LEU A 201 -2.41 5.94 20.43
CA LEU A 201 -2.60 5.72 19.00
C LEU A 201 -1.44 6.27 18.17
N LYS A 202 -0.82 7.37 18.60
CA LYS A 202 0.39 7.91 17.97
C LYS A 202 1.56 6.93 18.00
N ILE A 203 1.76 6.21 19.11
CA ILE A 203 2.80 5.17 19.23
C ILE A 203 2.53 4.03 18.24
N VAL A 204 1.30 3.51 18.20
CA VAL A 204 0.93 2.45 17.25
C VAL A 204 1.10 2.92 15.81
N THR A 205 0.69 4.16 15.51
CA THR A 205 0.80 4.79 14.19
C THR A 205 2.25 4.84 13.70
N TYR A 206 3.17 5.34 14.53
CA TYR A 206 4.59 5.40 14.16
C TYR A 206 5.21 4.01 14.02
N TYR A 207 4.79 3.05 14.84
CA TYR A 207 5.20 1.66 14.66
C TYR A 207 4.79 1.12 13.30
N LEU A 208 3.52 1.27 12.89
CA LEU A 208 3.04 0.84 11.57
C LEU A 208 3.82 1.53 10.43
N ILE A 209 4.10 2.83 10.56
CA ILE A 209 4.90 3.58 9.58
C ILE A 209 6.34 3.07 9.51
N SER A 210 6.95 2.73 10.65
CA SER A 210 8.32 2.21 10.68
C SER A 210 8.44 0.88 9.92
N ILE A 211 7.44 0.01 10.06
CA ILE A 211 7.39 -1.25 9.30
C ILE A 211 7.19 -0.96 7.82
N LEU A 212 6.26 -0.07 7.46
CA LEU A 212 6.07 0.33 6.07
C LEU A 212 7.38 0.84 5.45
N ASP A 213 8.11 1.70 6.15
CA ASP A 213 9.38 2.23 5.66
C ASP A 213 10.42 1.13 5.42
N SER A 214 10.45 0.10 6.26
CA SER A 214 11.34 -1.05 6.10
C SER A 214 10.97 -1.97 4.93
N GLN A 215 9.67 -2.16 4.65
CA GLN A 215 9.18 -3.12 3.66
C GLN A 215 8.96 -2.50 2.27
N MET A 216 8.63 -1.20 2.22
CA MET A 216 8.15 -0.58 0.98
C MET A 216 9.21 -0.56 -0.13
N GLY A 217 10.48 -0.38 0.21
CA GLY A 217 11.56 -0.38 -0.79
C GLY A 217 11.60 -1.68 -1.60
N ARG A 218 11.52 -2.83 -0.92
CA ARG A 218 11.50 -4.15 -1.57
C ARG A 218 10.22 -4.34 -2.38
N LEU A 219 9.07 -3.91 -1.88
CA LEU A 219 7.79 -4.02 -2.58
C LEU A 219 7.72 -3.16 -3.85
N VAL A 220 8.31 -1.96 -3.83
CA VAL A 220 8.39 -1.11 -5.02
C VAL A 220 9.24 -1.77 -6.10
N VAL A 221 10.41 -2.31 -5.74
CA VAL A 221 11.27 -3.04 -6.68
C VAL A 221 10.53 -4.24 -7.25
N LEU A 222 9.91 -5.07 -6.39
CA LEU A 222 9.13 -6.23 -6.83
C LEU A 222 7.98 -5.83 -7.77
N SER A 223 7.25 -4.77 -7.43
CA SER A 223 6.13 -4.27 -8.23
C SER A 223 6.59 -3.76 -9.59
N ARG A 224 7.72 -3.05 -9.65
CA ARG A 224 8.34 -2.62 -10.91
C ARG A 224 8.77 -3.81 -11.76
N SER A 225 9.35 -4.84 -11.16
CA SER A 225 9.73 -6.07 -11.88
C SER A 225 8.52 -6.82 -12.43
N ILE A 226 7.44 -6.94 -11.65
CA ILE A 226 6.17 -7.52 -12.10
C ILE A 226 5.60 -6.71 -13.26
N LEU A 227 5.58 -5.38 -13.15
CA LEU A 227 5.08 -4.49 -14.19
C LEU A 227 5.92 -4.61 -15.48
N ALA A 228 7.25 -4.68 -15.37
CA ALA A 228 8.14 -4.90 -16.51
C ALA A 228 7.92 -6.28 -17.17
N LEU A 229 7.72 -7.33 -16.38
CA LEU A 229 7.40 -8.66 -16.89
C LEU A 229 6.06 -8.67 -17.63
N LEU A 230 5.03 -8.07 -17.04
CA LEU A 230 3.71 -7.92 -17.67
C LEU A 230 3.79 -7.12 -18.97
N PHE A 231 4.63 -6.08 -19.01
CA PHE A 231 4.89 -5.31 -20.22
C PHE A 231 5.46 -6.21 -21.32
N VAL A 232 6.52 -6.98 -21.03
CA VAL A 232 7.14 -7.90 -22.01
C VAL A 232 6.11 -8.92 -22.51
N VAL A 233 5.38 -9.58 -21.60
CA VAL A 233 4.36 -10.57 -21.97
C VAL A 233 3.28 -9.95 -22.86
N PHE A 234 2.81 -8.74 -22.53
CA PHE A 234 1.82 -8.04 -23.32
C PHE A 234 2.35 -7.68 -24.71
N GLN A 235 3.59 -7.20 -24.81
CA GLN A 235 4.21 -6.84 -26.10
C GLN A 235 4.47 -8.07 -26.98
N LEU A 236 4.75 -9.24 -26.41
CA LEU A 236 4.92 -10.45 -27.23
C LEU A 236 3.69 -10.76 -28.09
N ILE A 237 2.48 -10.37 -27.69
CA ILE A 237 1.26 -10.62 -28.46
C ILE A 237 1.30 -9.93 -29.85
N PRO A 238 1.37 -8.59 -29.95
CA PRO A 238 1.40 -7.91 -31.25
C PRO A 238 2.65 -8.29 -32.05
N PHE A 239 3.82 -8.44 -31.42
CA PHE A 239 5.05 -8.83 -32.12
C PHE A 239 4.95 -10.26 -32.68
N CYS A 240 4.43 -11.24 -31.94
CA CYS A 240 4.26 -12.59 -32.45
C CYS A 240 3.23 -12.66 -33.59
N LEU A 241 2.10 -11.95 -33.49
CA LEU A 241 1.06 -11.96 -34.52
C LEU A 241 1.54 -11.35 -35.83
N ILE A 242 2.18 -10.17 -35.77
CA ILE A 242 2.74 -9.52 -36.95
C ILE A 242 3.89 -10.37 -37.53
N GLY A 243 4.72 -10.97 -36.67
CA GLY A 243 5.87 -11.76 -37.08
C GLY A 243 5.46 -13.06 -37.75
N TRP A 244 4.43 -13.71 -37.22
CA TRP A 244 3.80 -14.88 -37.82
C TRP A 244 3.20 -14.58 -39.19
N ALA A 245 2.48 -13.46 -39.33
CA ALA A 245 1.94 -13.04 -40.62
C ALA A 245 3.06 -12.79 -41.65
N ALA A 246 4.15 -12.12 -41.24
CA ALA A 246 5.30 -11.90 -42.10
C ALA A 246 6.03 -13.20 -42.47
N TYR A 247 6.05 -14.18 -41.57
CA TYR A 247 6.61 -15.51 -41.84
C TYR A 247 5.79 -16.31 -42.84
N GLN A 248 4.45 -16.28 -42.73
CA GLN A 248 3.57 -16.95 -43.68
C GLN A 248 3.69 -16.36 -45.09
N ASP A 249 3.85 -15.04 -45.23
CA ASP A 249 4.04 -14.39 -46.54
C ASP A 249 5.34 -14.86 -47.25
N ILE A 250 6.38 -15.27 -46.52
CA ILE A 250 7.56 -15.91 -47.11
C ILE A 250 7.20 -17.27 -47.71
N ARG A 251 6.50 -18.12 -46.94
CA ARG A 251 6.20 -19.52 -47.33
C ARG A 251 5.25 -19.63 -48.52
N VAL A 252 4.35 -18.68 -48.71
CA VAL A 252 3.39 -18.71 -49.84
C VAL A 252 4.07 -18.39 -51.18
N ARG A 253 5.28 -17.84 -51.17
CA ARG A 253 5.99 -17.37 -52.37
C ARG A 253 7.21 -18.19 -52.77
N THR A 254 7.58 -19.19 -51.97
CA THR A 254 8.57 -20.24 -52.32
C THR A 254 7.85 -21.42 -52.94
#